data_AF-A0A528THE1-F1
#
_entry.id   AF-A0A528THE1-F1
#
_cell.length_a   1.000
_cell.length_b   1.000
_cell.length_c   1.000
_cell.angle_alpha   90.00
_cell.angle_beta   90.00
_cell.angle_gamma   90.00
#
_symmetry.space_group_name_H-M   'P 1'
#
loop_
_entity.id
_entity.type
_entity.pdbx_description
1 polymer ?
#
loop_
_entity_poly.entity_id
_entity_poly.type
_entity_poly.pdbx_seq_one_letter_code
_entity_poly.pdbx_strand_id
1 'polypeptide(L)'
;DIDLHETLRMRQSIIRHTAETFRPDIFIVDKEPLGLRGEIEDTLSYLKTRGTTLVLGLREVMDAPHLLEAEWERRDVMRKIGLFYDKVWAYGPPDFYDPLTGLDVPPAI
;
A
#
# COMPACT_ATOMS: atom_id res chain seq x y z
N ASP A 1 0.57 6.14 29.08
CA ASP A 1 1.22 5.47 27.95
C ASP A 1 0.18 5.35 26.85
N ILE A 2 0.47 5.77 25.63
CA ILE A 2 -0.52 5.71 24.53
C ILE A 2 -0.47 4.27 24.00
N ASP A 3 -1.61 3.58 24.04
CA ASP A 3 -1.71 2.22 23.51
C ASP A 3 -1.57 2.21 21.97
N LEU A 4 -1.08 1.10 21.42
CA LEU A 4 -0.89 0.91 19.98
C LEU A 4 -2.20 1.16 19.20
N HIS A 5 -3.35 0.76 19.76
CA HIS A 5 -4.64 0.98 19.09
C HIS A 5 -5.05 2.45 19.07
N GLU A 6 -4.68 3.22 20.08
CA GLU A 6 -4.93 4.66 20.11
C GLU A 6 -4.01 5.38 19.11
N THR A 7 -2.74 4.99 19.04
CA THR A 7 -1.79 5.52 18.05
C THR A 7 -2.27 5.26 16.62
N LEU A 8 -2.73 4.05 16.31
CA LEU A 8 -3.26 3.71 14.99
C LEU A 8 -4.50 4.52 14.62
N ARG A 9 -5.44 4.69 15.57
CA ARG A 9 -6.64 5.52 15.36
C ARG A 9 -6.27 6.98 15.08
N MET A 10 -5.31 7.52 15.81
CA MET A 10 -4.83 8.89 15.60
C MET A 10 -4.18 9.03 14.22
N ARG A 11 -3.30 8.10 13.83
CA ARG A 11 -2.66 8.08 12.50
C ARG A 11 -3.67 7.99 11.37
N GLN A 12 -4.63 7.06 11.45
CA GLN A 12 -5.70 6.92 10.47
C GLN A 12 -6.48 8.24 10.30
N SER A 13 -6.85 8.89 11.41
CA SER A 13 -7.56 10.18 11.38
C SER A 13 -6.73 11.29 10.72
N ILE A 14 -5.44 11.41 11.06
CA ILE A 14 -4.53 12.41 10.48
C ILE A 14 -4.37 12.19 8.99
N ILE A 15 -4.11 10.95 8.57
CA ILE A 15 -3.93 10.60 7.15
C ILE A 15 -5.19 10.93 6.37
N ARG A 16 -6.37 10.54 6.90
CA ARG A 16 -7.65 10.77 6.24
C ARG A 16 -7.96 12.27 6.08
N HIS A 17 -7.87 13.04 7.15
CA HIS A 17 -8.13 14.48 7.12
C HIS A 17 -7.14 15.23 6.21
N THR A 18 -5.87 14.81 6.23
CA THR A 18 -4.85 15.37 5.35
C THR A 18 -5.21 15.10 3.89
N ALA A 19 -5.59 13.87 3.54
CA ALA A 19 -6.01 13.51 2.19
C ALA A 19 -7.24 14.29 1.71
N GLU A 20 -8.25 14.45 2.59
CA GLU A 20 -9.47 15.21 2.30
C GLU A 20 -9.19 16.70 2.07
N THR A 21 -8.30 17.28 2.88
CA THR A 21 -7.98 18.72 2.83
C THR A 21 -7.03 19.03 1.67
N PHE A 22 -5.99 18.22 1.51
CA PHE A 22 -4.95 18.43 0.51
C PHE A 22 -5.45 18.13 -0.91
N ARG A 23 -6.34 17.14 -1.07
CA ARG A 23 -6.89 16.69 -2.36
C ARG A 23 -5.78 16.37 -3.38
N PRO A 24 -4.96 15.36 -3.12
CA PRO A 24 -3.83 15.04 -3.99
C PRO A 24 -4.28 14.55 -5.36
N ASP A 25 -3.52 14.91 -6.39
CA ASP A 25 -3.61 14.28 -7.71
C ASP A 25 -3.02 12.86 -7.69
N ILE A 26 -1.95 12.65 -6.89
CA ILE A 26 -1.26 11.37 -6.72
C ILE A 26 -1.06 11.08 -5.24
N PHE A 27 -1.38 9.86 -4.81
CA PHE A 27 -1.11 9.37 -3.46
C PHE A 27 -0.24 8.10 -3.54
N ILE A 28 0.94 8.16 -2.93
CA ILE A 28 1.92 7.07 -2.96
C ILE A 28 1.95 6.40 -1.58
N VAL A 29 1.70 5.10 -1.56
CA VAL A 29 1.88 4.25 -0.39
C VAL A 29 3.16 3.49 -0.58
N ASP A 30 4.11 3.66 0.33
CA ASP A 30 5.38 2.98 0.27
C ASP A 30 5.38 1.81 1.27
N LYS A 31 5.85 0.64 0.82
CA LYS A 31 5.99 -0.62 1.57
C LYS A 31 4.70 -1.41 1.82
N GLU A 32 3.80 -0.93 2.69
CA GLU A 32 2.64 -1.71 3.18
C GLU A 32 1.35 -1.30 2.45
N PRO A 33 0.74 -2.15 1.61
CA PRO A 33 -0.37 -1.75 0.73
C PRO A 33 -1.62 -1.22 1.44
N LEU A 34 -1.80 -1.52 2.72
CA LEU A 34 -2.93 -1.03 3.51
C LEU A 34 -2.48 -0.24 4.74
N GLY A 35 -1.19 0.12 4.80
CA GLY A 35 -0.56 0.64 6.00
C GLY A 35 -0.55 -0.38 7.14
N LEU A 36 -0.03 0.04 8.29
CA LEU A 36 0.03 -0.82 9.46
C LEU A 36 -1.39 -1.19 9.92
N ARG A 37 -1.70 -2.50 9.92
CA ARG A 37 -3.02 -3.03 10.29
C ARG A 37 -4.23 -2.41 9.54
N GLY A 38 -4.04 -1.95 8.30
CA GLY A 38 -5.16 -1.41 7.52
C GLY A 38 -5.47 0.06 7.76
N GLU A 39 -4.60 0.81 8.45
CA GLU A 39 -4.85 2.20 8.86
C GLU A 39 -5.17 3.19 7.71
N ILE A 40 -4.91 2.82 6.45
CA ILE A 40 -5.22 3.66 5.29
C ILE A 40 -6.31 3.12 4.36
N GLU A 41 -6.91 1.97 4.66
CA GLU A 41 -7.88 1.32 3.75
C GLU A 41 -9.10 2.21 3.43
N ASP A 42 -9.64 2.89 4.45
CA ASP A 42 -10.72 3.87 4.27
C ASP A 42 -10.27 5.09 3.45
N THR A 43 -9.01 5.50 3.62
CA THR A 43 -8.44 6.63 2.87
C THR A 43 -8.25 6.29 1.40
N LEU A 44 -7.74 5.09 1.10
CA LEU A 44 -7.62 4.58 -0.28
C LEU A 44 -8.98 4.50 -0.96
N SER A 45 -9.98 3.94 -0.26
CA SER A 45 -11.36 3.86 -0.75
C SER A 45 -11.91 5.25 -1.11
N TYR A 46 -11.73 6.23 -0.21
CA TYR A 46 -12.15 7.60 -0.45
C TYR A 46 -11.43 8.24 -1.64
N LEU A 47 -10.11 8.19 -1.67
CA LEU A 47 -9.31 8.81 -2.74
C LEU A 47 -9.62 8.20 -4.11
N LYS A 48 -9.93 6.90 -4.17
CA LYS A 48 -10.38 6.23 -5.40
C LYS A 48 -11.67 6.84 -5.93
N THR A 49 -12.65 7.14 -5.06
CA THR A 49 -13.89 7.85 -5.48
C THR A 49 -13.66 9.29 -5.93
N ARG A 50 -12.49 9.86 -5.65
CA ARG A 50 -12.11 11.23 -6.04
C ARG A 50 -11.30 11.28 -7.33
N GLY A 51 -10.92 10.13 -7.90
CA GLY A 51 -10.08 10.04 -9.08
C GLY A 51 -8.60 10.36 -8.84
N THR A 52 -8.15 10.34 -7.58
CA THR A 52 -6.73 10.42 -7.24
C THR A 52 -6.00 9.19 -7.79
N THR A 53 -4.84 9.37 -8.42
CA THR A 53 -4.00 8.25 -8.85
C THR A 53 -3.33 7.61 -7.63
N LEU A 54 -3.62 6.34 -7.37
CA LEU A 54 -3.10 5.60 -6.23
C LEU A 54 -1.90 4.73 -6.66
N VAL A 55 -0.74 4.95 -6.06
CA VAL A 55 0.50 4.24 -6.41
C VAL A 55 1.02 3.45 -5.22
N LEU A 56 1.29 2.16 -5.42
CA LEU A 56 2.01 1.34 -4.46
C LEU A 56 3.50 1.33 -4.80
N GLY A 57 4.30 1.91 -3.92
CA GLY A 57 5.75 1.81 -3.94
C GLY A 57 6.23 0.54 -3.24
N LEU A 58 6.84 -0.38 -3.99
CA LEU A 58 7.52 -1.54 -3.47
C LEU A 58 9.02 -1.24 -3.43
N ARG A 59 9.59 -1.27 -2.24
CA ARG A 59 11.05 -1.32 -2.07
C ARG A 59 11.49 -2.77 -2.22
N GLU A 60 12.72 -2.99 -2.67
CA GLU A 60 13.29 -4.34 -2.70
C GLU A 60 13.09 -5.09 -1.36
N VAL A 61 12.54 -6.30 -1.49
CA VAL A 61 12.31 -7.24 -0.39
C VAL A 61 13.64 -7.93 -0.10
N MET A 62 14.49 -7.28 0.71
CA MET A 62 15.83 -7.84 1.01
C MET A 62 15.78 -9.21 1.70
N ASP A 63 14.67 -9.60 2.34
CA ASP A 63 14.57 -10.88 3.02
C ASP A 63 13.22 -11.55 2.76
N ALA A 64 13.26 -12.63 1.97
CA ALA A 64 12.23 -13.68 1.86
C ALA A 64 10.86 -13.31 1.23
N PRO A 65 10.77 -13.30 -0.12
CA PRO A 65 9.50 -13.22 -0.85
C PRO A 65 8.43 -14.23 -0.38
N HIS A 66 8.85 -15.43 0.02
CA HIS A 66 7.96 -16.49 0.53
C HIS A 66 7.27 -16.15 1.86
N LEU A 67 7.89 -15.33 2.72
CA LEU A 67 7.24 -14.86 3.95
C LEU A 67 6.19 -13.79 3.64
N LEU A 68 6.48 -12.94 2.65
CA LEU A 68 5.57 -11.91 2.17
C LEU A 68 4.32 -12.54 1.55
N GLU A 69 4.50 -13.56 0.70
CA GLU A 69 3.41 -14.29 0.05
C GLU A 69 2.42 -14.87 1.08
N ALA A 70 2.91 -15.61 2.07
CA ALA A 70 2.07 -16.21 3.10
C ALA A 70 1.35 -15.16 3.99
N GLU A 71 1.99 -14.02 4.27
CA GLU A 71 1.34 -12.93 5.00
C GLU A 71 0.25 -12.26 4.16
N TRP A 72 0.56 -11.99 2.89
CA TRP A 72 -0.31 -11.30 1.95
C TRP A 72 -1.53 -12.13 1.59
N GLU A 73 -1.37 -13.45 1.45
CA GLU A 73 -2.46 -14.39 1.24
C GLU A 73 -3.44 -14.35 2.43
N ARG A 74 -2.94 -14.44 3.67
CA ARG A 74 -3.77 -14.36 4.89
C ARG A 74 -4.55 -13.07 5.02
N ARG A 75 -4.05 -11.98 4.44
CA ARG A 75 -4.64 -10.64 4.53
C ARG A 75 -5.35 -10.20 3.24
N ASP A 76 -5.46 -11.09 2.26
CA ASP A 76 -6.11 -10.84 0.97
C ASP A 76 -5.54 -9.59 0.26
N VAL A 77 -4.23 -9.41 0.40
CA VAL A 77 -3.53 -8.18 0.00
C VAL A 77 -3.50 -8.05 -1.52
N MET A 78 -3.27 -9.14 -2.27
CA MET A 78 -3.21 -9.09 -3.73
C MET A 78 -4.54 -8.61 -4.34
N ARG A 79 -5.69 -9.09 -3.84
CA ARG A 79 -6.99 -8.59 -4.27
C ARG A 79 -7.18 -7.12 -3.93
N LYS A 80 -6.78 -6.71 -2.72
CA LYS A 80 -6.88 -5.30 -2.30
C LYS A 80 -5.93 -4.40 -3.07
N ILE A 81 -4.77 -4.90 -3.50
CA ILE A 81 -3.88 -4.17 -4.39
C ILE A 81 -4.59 -3.88 -5.71
N GLY A 82 -5.17 -4.91 -6.34
CA GLY A 82 -5.93 -4.74 -7.59
C GLY A 82 -7.20 -3.90 -7.42
N LEU A 83 -7.79 -3.88 -6.22
CA LEU A 83 -8.95 -3.03 -5.93
C LEU A 83 -8.56 -1.56 -5.81
N PHE A 84 -7.47 -1.25 -5.10
CA PHE A 84 -7.15 0.12 -4.70
C PHE A 84 -6.13 0.81 -5.61
N TYR A 85 -5.04 0.15 -5.97
CA TYR A 85 -3.94 0.82 -6.66
C TYR A 85 -4.16 0.89 -8.17
N ASP A 86 -3.70 2.00 -8.74
CA ASP A 86 -3.72 2.29 -10.18
C ASP A 86 -2.33 2.28 -10.80
N LYS A 87 -1.26 2.07 -9.99
CA LYS A 87 0.11 1.72 -10.41
C LYS A 87 0.85 1.00 -9.29
N VAL A 88 1.81 0.16 -9.66
CA VAL A 88 2.84 -0.37 -8.75
C VAL A 88 4.20 0.07 -9.25
N TRP A 89 4.98 0.73 -8.39
CA TRP A 89 6.34 1.18 -8.67
C TRP A 89 7.32 0.39 -7.83
N ALA A 90 8.17 -0.40 -8.48
CA ALA A 90 9.31 -1.05 -7.84
C ALA A 90 10.52 -0.10 -7.83
N TYR A 91 11.10 0.14 -6.65
CA TYR A 91 12.31 0.94 -6.50
C TYR A 91 13.51 0.04 -6.21
N GLY A 92 14.54 0.13 -7.08
CA GLY A 92 15.80 -0.59 -6.92
C GLY A 92 16.81 -0.20 -8.00
N PRO A 93 18.11 -0.48 -7.82
CA PRO A 93 19.10 -0.36 -8.88
C PRO A 93 18.71 -1.24 -10.09
N PRO A 94 19.02 -0.84 -11.34
CA PRO A 94 18.64 -1.60 -12.54
C PRO A 94 19.19 -3.04 -12.59
N ASP A 95 20.32 -3.28 -11.93
CA ASP A 95 21.01 -4.58 -11.88
C ASP A 95 20.62 -5.43 -10.66
N PHE A 96 19.58 -5.01 -9.94
CA PHE A 96 19.17 -5.58 -8.66
C PHE A 96 17.74 -6.15 -8.76
N TYR A 97 17.42 -7.04 -7.83
CA TYR A 97 16.34 -8.03 -7.92
C TYR A 97 14.93 -7.42 -8.10
N ASP A 98 14.17 -7.89 -9.10
CA ASP A 98 12.77 -7.47 -9.31
C ASP A 98 11.89 -7.96 -8.13
N PRO A 99 11.30 -7.08 -7.31
CA PRO A 99 10.53 -7.45 -6.12
C PRO A 99 9.21 -8.18 -6.43
N LEU A 100 8.78 -8.18 -7.70
CA LEU A 100 7.60 -8.91 -8.15
C LEU A 100 7.94 -10.34 -8.59
N THR A 101 9.22 -10.72 -8.63
CA THR A 101 9.66 -12.06 -9.01
C THR A 101 9.04 -13.12 -8.10
N GLY A 102 8.24 -14.02 -8.67
CA GLY A 102 7.62 -15.14 -7.96
C GLY A 102 6.22 -14.87 -7.40
N LEU A 103 5.67 -13.66 -7.56
CA LEU A 103 4.28 -13.35 -7.23
C LEU A 103 3.39 -13.49 -8.47
N ASP A 104 2.17 -14.01 -8.30
CA ASP A 104 1.15 -14.00 -9.36
C ASP A 104 0.54 -12.60 -9.47
N VAL A 105 1.22 -11.72 -10.20
CA VAL A 105 0.83 -10.32 -10.38
C VAL A 105 -0.16 -10.19 -11.54
N PRO A 106 -1.31 -9.51 -11.37
CA PRO A 106 -2.26 -9.27 -12.46
C PRO A 106 -1.59 -8.59 -13.67
N PRO A 107 -1.99 -8.92 -14.91
CA PRO A 107 -1.41 -8.34 -16.11
C PRO A 107 -1.71 -6.83 -16.17
N ALA A 108 -0.64 -6.07 -15.92
CA ALA A 108 -0.48 -4.63 -16.08
C ALA A 108 -1.68 -3.75 -15.69
N ILE A 109 -1.53 -3.18 -14.51
CA ILE A 109 -1.81 -1.77 -14.24
C ILE A 109 -0.61 -0.92 -14.73
#